data_AF-A0A518UCJ8-F1
#
_entry.id   AF-A0A518UCJ8-F1
#
_cell.length_a   1.000
_cell.length_b   1.000
_cell.length_c   1.000
_cell.angle_alpha   90.00
_cell.angle_beta   90.00
_cell.angle_gamma   90.00
#
_symmetry.space_group_name_H-M   'P 1'
#
loop_
_entity.id
_entity.type
_entity.pdbx_description
1 polymer ?
#
loop_
_entity_poly.entity_id
_entity_poly.type
_entity_poly.pdbx_seq_one_letter_code
_entity_poly.pdbx_strand_id
1 'polypeptide(L)'
;MRRLLALTCLLAAPLALAGDVKAGVTALPKFPGRSGYAFDKPRVLLQQRLFGLYHGVTLLARACAERENAGTAAAGDAYRHWRETQEEAIAAARADVGRHYFGGFGAEASDEQLVQALGLKPALDVAPGELDAACATLPEALDKPRYDLKAQFRMQALLNRLSSAAATEGRAAYCRRRLERPAAQALDAALTKWQTEHLAGLAEARAAVAPRWQEAGLDRPLEDWLQGIRKAVARSTLAGECAGLETWLSTAAADPDQPFKVNP
;
A
#
# COMPACT_ATOMS: atom_id res chain seq x y z
N MET A 1 -16.27 -43.71 -77.50
CA MET A 1 -15.88 -45.09 -77.11
C MET A 1 -15.25 -45.05 -75.72
N ARG A 2 -15.72 -45.93 -74.81
CA ARG A 2 -15.08 -46.49 -73.59
C ARG A 2 -14.30 -45.53 -72.66
N ARG A 3 -14.82 -45.14 -71.48
CA ARG A 3 -15.00 -45.86 -70.20
C ARG A 3 -13.77 -45.77 -69.25
N LEU A 4 -14.10 -45.53 -67.97
CA LEU A 4 -13.32 -45.74 -66.72
C LEU A 4 -12.34 -44.61 -66.37
N LEU A 5 -12.16 -44.15 -65.13
CA LEU A 5 -12.52 -44.66 -63.81
C LEU A 5 -12.50 -43.49 -62.82
N ALA A 6 -13.45 -43.48 -61.88
CA ALA A 6 -13.38 -42.67 -60.67
C ALA A 6 -12.29 -43.24 -59.74
N LEU A 7 -11.51 -42.37 -59.08
CA LEU A 7 -10.83 -42.73 -57.84
C LEU A 7 -10.74 -41.52 -56.90
N THR A 8 -11.40 -41.71 -55.77
CA THR A 8 -11.38 -40.92 -54.54
C THR A 8 -9.95 -40.79 -53.99
N CYS A 9 -9.56 -39.58 -53.58
CA CYS A 9 -8.56 -39.39 -52.53
C CYS A 9 -9.09 -38.41 -51.49
N LEU A 10 -9.30 -39.00 -50.31
CA LEU A 10 -9.51 -38.39 -49.01
C LEU A 10 -8.27 -37.64 -48.54
N LEU A 11 -8.51 -36.72 -47.60
CA LEU A 11 -7.57 -36.18 -46.59
C LEU A 11 -6.55 -35.13 -47.05
N ALA A 12 -6.80 -33.88 -46.67
CA ALA A 12 -6.11 -33.24 -45.54
C ALA A 12 -6.49 -31.76 -45.47
N ALA A 13 -7.50 -31.44 -44.65
CA ALA A 13 -7.63 -30.07 -44.15
C ALA A 13 -6.52 -29.87 -43.11
N PRO A 14 -5.62 -28.88 -43.24
CA PRO A 14 -4.77 -28.52 -42.13
C PRO A 14 -5.66 -27.87 -41.06
N LEU A 15 -5.95 -28.64 -40.01
CA LEU A 15 -6.30 -28.10 -38.70
C LEU A 15 -5.09 -27.28 -38.24
N ALA A 16 -5.12 -25.98 -38.50
CA ALA A 16 -4.32 -25.00 -37.78
C ALA A 16 -4.89 -24.89 -36.36
N LEU A 17 -4.60 -25.89 -35.53
CA LEU A 17 -4.70 -25.82 -34.08
C LEU A 17 -3.31 -25.44 -33.53
N ALA A 18 -3.33 -24.68 -32.44
CA ALA A 18 -2.19 -24.08 -31.75
C ALA A 18 -1.65 -22.78 -32.38
N GLY A 19 -2.53 -21.78 -32.51
CA GLY A 19 -2.09 -20.42 -32.20
C GLY A 19 -1.87 -20.35 -30.69
N ASP A 20 -0.63 -20.10 -30.27
CA ASP A 20 -0.28 -19.67 -28.93
C ASP A 20 -1.07 -18.40 -28.59
N VAL A 21 -2.21 -18.57 -27.93
CA VAL A 21 -2.83 -17.47 -27.19
C VAL A 21 -2.00 -17.29 -25.93
N LYS A 22 -0.88 -16.56 -26.06
CA LYS A 22 -0.43 -15.73 -24.93
C LYS A 22 -1.61 -14.82 -24.62
N ALA A 23 -2.40 -15.18 -23.62
CA ALA A 23 -3.48 -14.36 -23.10
C ALA A 23 -2.87 -12.99 -22.78
N GLY A 24 -3.10 -12.03 -23.68
CA GLY A 24 -2.67 -10.67 -23.49
C GLY A 24 -3.37 -10.13 -22.27
N VAL A 25 -2.60 -9.64 -21.31
CA VAL A 25 -3.09 -8.85 -20.17
C VAL A 25 -4.05 -7.82 -20.74
N THR A 26 -5.35 -7.95 -20.44
CA THR A 26 -6.35 -6.95 -20.78
C THR A 26 -5.92 -5.66 -20.09
N ALA A 27 -5.50 -4.67 -20.88
CA ALA A 27 -4.98 -3.42 -20.35
C ALA A 27 -6.09 -2.70 -19.56
N LEU A 28 -5.94 -2.60 -18.24
CA LEU A 28 -6.84 -1.82 -17.42
C LEU A 28 -6.66 -0.32 -17.71
N PRO A 29 -7.75 0.47 -17.73
CA PRO A 29 -7.64 1.92 -17.86
C PRO A 29 -6.77 2.50 -16.74
N LYS A 30 -5.61 3.03 -17.13
CA LYS A 30 -4.65 3.65 -16.22
C LYS A 30 -4.85 5.16 -16.18
N PHE A 31 -4.76 5.77 -15.00
CA PHE A 31 -4.78 7.22 -14.89
C PHE A 31 -3.57 7.84 -15.63
N PRO A 32 -3.81 8.82 -16.52
CA PRO A 32 -2.73 9.52 -17.21
C PRO A 32 -1.72 10.13 -16.24
N GLY A 33 -0.43 10.06 -16.58
CA GLY A 33 0.66 10.68 -15.81
C GLY A 33 1.03 9.97 -14.50
N ARG A 34 0.43 8.83 -14.15
CA ARG A 34 0.81 8.05 -12.97
C ARG A 34 1.72 6.89 -13.37
N SER A 35 3.01 6.95 -13.05
CA SER A 35 3.95 5.85 -13.25
C SER A 35 5.09 5.93 -12.26
N GLY A 36 5.63 4.78 -11.85
CA GLY A 36 6.69 4.75 -10.85
C GLY A 36 6.23 5.24 -9.48
N TYR A 37 7.19 5.41 -8.58
CA TYR A 37 6.92 5.78 -7.19
C TYR A 37 6.31 7.18 -7.05
N ALA A 38 5.24 7.29 -6.25
CA ALA A 38 4.51 8.53 -6.00
C ALA A 38 5.12 9.28 -4.80
N PHE A 39 6.31 9.84 -4.98
CA PHE A 39 7.04 10.55 -3.92
C PHE A 39 6.29 11.76 -3.35
N ASP A 40 5.38 12.34 -4.13
CA ASP A 40 4.47 13.42 -3.73
C ASP A 40 3.31 12.95 -2.83
N LYS A 41 3.10 11.63 -2.71
CA LYS A 41 2.00 11.02 -1.95
C LYS A 41 2.56 10.01 -0.95
N PRO A 42 3.02 10.46 0.23
CA PRO A 42 3.68 9.61 1.22
C PRO A 42 2.91 8.34 1.58
N ARG A 43 1.57 8.43 1.70
CA ARG A 43 0.72 7.26 1.95
C ARG A 43 0.81 6.24 0.82
N VAL A 44 0.73 6.67 -0.44
CA VAL A 44 0.84 5.78 -1.60
C VAL A 44 2.26 5.23 -1.71
N LEU A 45 3.27 6.09 -1.57
CA LEU A 45 4.68 5.70 -1.64
C LEU A 45 5.01 4.51 -0.73
N LEU A 46 4.47 4.51 0.48
CA LEU A 46 4.68 3.42 1.40
C LEU A 46 3.98 2.13 0.96
N GLN A 47 2.76 2.20 0.45
CA GLN A 47 2.07 1.04 -0.11
C GLN A 47 2.87 0.43 -1.27
N GLN A 48 3.44 1.28 -2.12
CA GLN A 48 4.32 0.88 -3.21
C GLN A 48 5.61 0.23 -2.70
N ARG A 49 6.19 0.72 -1.59
CA ARG A 49 7.37 0.12 -0.96
C ARG A 49 7.06 -1.28 -0.41
N LEU A 50 5.93 -1.44 0.27
CA LEU A 50 5.52 -2.72 0.86
C LEU A 50 5.19 -3.75 -0.24
N PHE A 51 4.47 -3.32 -1.29
CA PHE A 51 4.26 -4.15 -2.48
C PHE A 51 5.59 -4.52 -3.14
N GLY A 52 6.53 -3.57 -3.27
CA GLY A 52 7.85 -3.83 -3.84
C GLY A 52 8.68 -4.84 -3.04
N LEU A 53 8.61 -4.80 -1.70
CA LEU A 53 9.23 -5.81 -0.83
C LEU A 53 8.61 -7.20 -1.05
N TYR A 54 7.28 -7.27 -1.07
CA TYR A 54 6.56 -8.51 -1.40
C TYR A 54 7.00 -9.07 -2.75
N HIS A 55 6.99 -8.24 -3.80
CA HIS A 55 7.39 -8.63 -5.14
C HIS A 55 8.83 -9.15 -5.17
N GLY A 56 9.77 -8.45 -4.53
CA GLY A 56 11.17 -8.88 -4.44
C GLY A 56 11.34 -10.25 -3.76
N VAL A 57 10.62 -10.49 -2.65
CA VAL A 57 10.61 -11.79 -1.97
C VAL A 57 10.01 -12.88 -2.86
N THR A 58 8.91 -12.59 -3.58
CA THR A 58 8.30 -13.52 -4.53
C THR A 58 9.24 -13.89 -5.67
N LEU A 59 9.98 -12.92 -6.23
CA LEU A 59 10.96 -13.21 -7.28
C LEU A 59 12.10 -14.10 -6.74
N LEU A 60 12.60 -13.83 -5.53
CA LEU A 60 13.64 -14.65 -4.92
C LEU A 60 13.16 -16.07 -4.64
N ALA A 61 11.96 -16.22 -4.08
CA ALA A 61 11.37 -17.53 -3.82
C ALA A 61 11.18 -18.35 -5.11
N ARG A 62 10.72 -17.71 -6.19
CA ARG A 62 10.61 -18.36 -7.52
C ARG A 62 11.98 -18.80 -8.04
N ALA A 63 12.97 -17.91 -8.02
CA ALA A 63 14.33 -18.22 -8.46
C ALA A 63 14.97 -19.35 -7.62
N CYS A 64 14.67 -19.42 -6.31
CA CYS A 64 15.12 -20.52 -5.46
C CYS A 64 14.41 -21.84 -5.79
N ALA A 65 13.12 -21.82 -6.14
CA ALA A 65 12.36 -23.02 -6.48
C ALA A 65 12.80 -23.65 -7.81
N GLU A 66 13.35 -22.85 -8.73
CA GLU A 66 13.89 -23.33 -10.00
C GLU A 66 15.25 -24.07 -9.85
N ARG A 67 15.81 -24.12 -8.65
CA ARG A 67 17.08 -24.79 -8.37
C ARG A 67 16.90 -26.20 -7.79
N GLU A 68 17.84 -27.08 -8.12
CA GLU A 68 17.94 -28.42 -7.54
C GLU A 68 19.09 -28.46 -6.52
N ASN A 69 18.85 -27.96 -5.30
CA ASN A 69 19.81 -28.05 -4.19
C ASN A 69 19.10 -28.20 -2.83
N ALA A 70 19.81 -28.62 -1.78
CA ALA A 70 19.20 -28.89 -0.47
C ALA A 70 18.56 -27.66 0.21
N GLY A 71 18.98 -26.44 -0.17
CA GLY A 71 18.44 -25.19 0.37
C GLY A 71 17.08 -24.79 -0.23
N THR A 72 16.67 -25.39 -1.35
CA THR A 72 15.46 -24.96 -2.08
C THR A 72 14.16 -25.35 -1.39
N ALA A 73 14.11 -26.53 -0.76
CA ALA A 73 12.93 -26.98 -0.01
C ALA A 73 12.68 -26.05 1.19
N ALA A 74 13.72 -25.77 1.99
CA ALA A 74 13.61 -24.88 3.14
C ALA A 74 13.22 -23.45 2.73
N ALA A 75 13.82 -22.92 1.66
CA ALA A 75 13.46 -21.61 1.10
C ALA A 75 11.99 -21.55 0.65
N GLY A 76 11.52 -22.60 -0.04
CA GLY A 76 10.14 -22.71 -0.50
C GLY A 76 9.14 -22.78 0.65
N ASP A 77 9.44 -23.55 1.69
CA ASP A 77 8.58 -23.71 2.87
C ASP A 77 8.49 -22.41 3.67
N ALA A 78 9.64 -21.77 3.92
CA ALA A 78 9.70 -20.48 4.59
C ALA A 78 8.93 -19.40 3.83
N TYR A 79 9.06 -19.35 2.49
CA TYR A 79 8.29 -18.42 1.67
C TYR A 79 6.78 -18.65 1.77
N ARG A 80 6.31 -19.90 1.71
CA ARG A 80 4.87 -20.20 1.83
C ARG A 80 4.33 -19.77 3.19
N HIS A 81 5.03 -20.14 4.26
CA HIS A 81 4.67 -19.73 5.62
C HIS A 81 4.64 -18.20 5.75
N TRP A 82 5.71 -17.53 5.31
CA TRP A 82 5.78 -16.07 5.33
C TRP A 82 4.61 -15.46 4.54
N ARG A 83 4.37 -15.87 3.30
CA ARG A 83 3.27 -15.37 2.47
C ARG A 83 1.92 -15.50 3.16
N GLU A 84 1.64 -16.64 3.79
CA GLU A 84 0.40 -16.89 4.54
C GLU A 84 0.25 -15.92 5.71
N THR A 85 1.30 -15.71 6.50
CA THR A 85 1.27 -14.75 7.62
C THR A 85 1.12 -13.28 7.17
N GLN A 86 1.51 -12.97 5.92
CA GLN A 86 1.49 -11.61 5.36
C GLN A 86 0.29 -11.33 4.44
N GLU A 87 -0.62 -12.28 4.24
CA GLU A 87 -1.67 -12.21 3.20
C GLU A 87 -2.50 -10.92 3.26
N GLU A 88 -3.02 -10.56 4.43
CA GLU A 88 -3.84 -9.35 4.61
C GLU A 88 -3.05 -8.06 4.26
N ALA A 89 -1.78 -8.01 4.67
CA ALA A 89 -0.91 -6.88 4.42
C ALA A 89 -0.62 -6.73 2.92
N ILE A 90 -0.34 -7.84 2.24
CA ILE A 90 -0.13 -7.87 0.79
C ILE A 90 -1.41 -7.44 0.07
N ALA A 91 -2.57 -7.96 0.46
CA ALA A 91 -3.85 -7.60 -0.13
C ALA A 91 -4.15 -6.10 0.00
N ALA A 92 -3.90 -5.52 1.19
CA ALA A 92 -4.05 -4.08 1.42
C ALA A 92 -3.09 -3.26 0.52
N ALA A 93 -1.82 -3.68 0.41
CA ALA A 93 -0.85 -3.03 -0.48
C ALA A 93 -1.33 -3.02 -1.92
N ARG A 94 -1.76 -4.18 -2.43
CA ARG A 94 -2.25 -4.36 -3.80
C ARG A 94 -3.45 -3.49 -4.07
N ALA A 95 -4.43 -3.47 -3.17
CA ALA A 95 -5.64 -2.66 -3.32
C ALA A 95 -5.33 -1.16 -3.39
N ASP A 96 -4.47 -0.65 -2.51
CA ASP A 96 -4.16 0.79 -2.49
C ASP A 96 -3.26 1.21 -3.65
N VAL A 97 -2.28 0.39 -4.05
CA VAL A 97 -1.46 0.64 -5.24
C VAL A 97 -2.31 0.56 -6.51
N GLY A 98 -3.20 -0.44 -6.61
CA GLY A 98 -4.12 -0.61 -7.73
C GLY A 98 -5.05 0.59 -7.87
N ARG A 99 -5.69 1.02 -6.77
CA ARG A 99 -6.54 2.22 -6.75
C ARG A 99 -5.78 3.47 -7.18
N HIS A 100 -4.51 3.58 -6.82
CA HIS A 100 -3.67 4.71 -7.23
C HIS A 100 -3.46 4.75 -8.75
N TYR A 101 -3.15 3.63 -9.39
CA TYR A 101 -2.85 3.62 -10.83
C TYR A 101 -4.08 3.46 -11.73
N PHE A 102 -5.06 2.68 -11.31
CA PHE A 102 -6.18 2.24 -12.14
C PHE A 102 -7.56 2.73 -11.63
N GLY A 103 -7.59 3.46 -10.51
CA GLY A 103 -8.81 4.09 -10.00
C GLY A 103 -9.87 3.06 -9.60
N GLY A 104 -11.05 3.18 -10.22
CA GLY A 104 -12.18 2.26 -9.99
C GLY A 104 -11.86 0.81 -10.37
N PHE A 105 -10.89 0.59 -11.27
CA PHE A 105 -10.43 -0.73 -11.69
C PHE A 105 -9.24 -1.24 -10.85
N GLY A 106 -8.97 -0.61 -9.71
CA GLY A 106 -7.81 -0.92 -8.89
C GLY A 106 -7.87 -2.30 -8.25
N ALA A 107 -9.07 -2.83 -8.01
CA ALA A 107 -9.26 -4.13 -7.38
C ALA A 107 -8.99 -5.30 -8.34
N GLU A 108 -9.18 -5.09 -9.65
CA GLU A 108 -8.94 -6.07 -10.70
C GLU A 108 -7.48 -6.11 -11.18
N ALA A 109 -6.63 -5.18 -10.71
CA ALA A 109 -5.25 -5.10 -11.15
C ALA A 109 -4.44 -6.35 -10.77
N SER A 110 -3.84 -7.00 -11.77
CA SER A 110 -2.94 -8.13 -11.56
C SER A 110 -1.59 -7.67 -10.97
N ASP A 111 -0.84 -8.60 -10.38
CA ASP A 111 0.51 -8.28 -9.87
C ASP A 111 1.43 -7.82 -10.99
N GLU A 112 1.33 -8.42 -12.19
CA GLU A 112 2.10 -8.00 -13.36
C GLU A 112 1.78 -6.56 -13.77
N GLN A 113 0.51 -6.15 -13.72
CA GLN A 113 0.10 -4.79 -14.03
C GLN A 113 0.61 -3.79 -12.99
N LEU A 114 0.60 -4.15 -11.71
CA LEU A 114 1.15 -3.33 -10.63
C LEU A 114 2.68 -3.19 -10.75
N VAL A 115 3.38 -4.30 -11.03
CA VAL A 115 4.83 -4.35 -11.32
C VAL A 115 5.17 -3.42 -12.48
N GLN A 116 4.42 -3.50 -13.58
CA GLN A 116 4.61 -2.63 -14.74
C GLN A 116 4.33 -1.16 -14.40
N ALA A 117 3.25 -0.88 -13.66
CA ALA A 117 2.89 0.49 -13.28
C ALA A 117 3.96 1.15 -12.39
N LEU A 118 4.60 0.36 -11.53
CA LEU A 118 5.70 0.76 -10.66
C LEU A 118 7.07 0.79 -11.34
N GLY A 119 7.21 0.17 -12.51
CA GLY A 119 8.52 0.01 -13.17
C GLY A 119 9.45 -0.97 -12.45
N LEU A 120 8.88 -1.97 -11.75
CA LEU A 120 9.67 -3.01 -11.10
C LEU A 120 10.17 -4.04 -12.12
N LYS A 121 11.33 -4.66 -11.85
CA LYS A 121 11.84 -5.75 -12.68
C LYS A 121 10.89 -6.96 -12.61
N PRO A 122 10.60 -7.64 -13.73
CA PRO A 122 9.72 -8.82 -13.74
C PRO A 122 10.45 -10.11 -13.32
N ALA A 123 11.78 -10.10 -13.27
CA ALA A 123 12.63 -11.23 -12.92
C ALA A 123 13.88 -10.75 -12.18
N LEU A 124 14.50 -11.65 -11.41
CA LEU A 124 15.82 -11.41 -10.83
C LEU A 124 16.91 -11.59 -11.87
N ASP A 125 17.91 -10.74 -11.79
CA ASP A 125 19.13 -10.81 -12.58
C ASP A 125 20.28 -10.79 -11.56
N VAL A 126 20.66 -12.00 -11.12
CA VAL A 126 21.62 -12.24 -10.05
C VAL A 126 22.55 -13.38 -10.45
N ALA A 127 23.81 -13.32 -10.04
CA ALA A 127 24.78 -14.36 -10.37
C ALA A 127 24.41 -15.69 -9.66
N PRO A 128 24.67 -16.88 -10.25
CA PRO A 128 24.27 -18.15 -9.66
C PRO A 128 24.77 -18.39 -8.23
N GLY A 129 26.02 -17.99 -7.92
CA GLY A 129 26.58 -18.13 -6.57
C GLY A 129 25.96 -17.19 -5.53
N GLU A 130 25.53 -15.99 -5.95
CA GLU A 130 24.79 -15.08 -5.08
C GLU A 130 23.37 -15.60 -4.82
N LEU A 131 22.74 -16.18 -5.84
CA LEU A 131 21.44 -16.82 -5.71
C LEU A 131 21.50 -18.01 -4.74
N ASP A 132 22.54 -18.85 -4.80
CA ASP A 132 22.73 -19.96 -3.86
C ASP A 132 22.79 -19.48 -2.41
N ALA A 133 23.59 -18.45 -2.13
CA ALA A 133 23.69 -17.86 -0.79
C ALA A 133 22.36 -17.23 -0.32
N ALA A 134 21.66 -16.54 -1.23
CA ALA A 134 20.37 -15.94 -0.94
C ALA A 134 19.29 -16.99 -0.62
N CYS A 135 19.26 -18.10 -1.38
CA CYS A 135 18.32 -19.20 -1.13
C CYS A 135 18.61 -19.91 0.19
N ALA A 136 19.88 -20.18 0.49
CA ALA A 136 20.28 -20.81 1.75
C ALA A 136 19.88 -20.00 3.00
N THR A 137 19.92 -18.67 2.90
CA THR A 137 19.64 -17.75 4.03
C THR A 137 18.23 -17.16 4.00
N LEU A 138 17.40 -17.53 3.02
CA LEU A 138 16.04 -16.99 2.88
C LEU A 138 15.17 -17.22 4.13
N PRO A 139 15.15 -18.41 4.76
CA PRO A 139 14.33 -18.64 5.95
C PRO A 139 14.67 -17.65 7.09
N GLU A 140 15.95 -17.56 7.45
CA GLU A 140 16.44 -16.65 8.48
C GLU A 140 16.23 -15.18 8.12
N ALA A 141 16.25 -14.85 6.83
CA ALA A 141 15.95 -13.50 6.38
C ALA A 141 14.48 -13.16 6.61
N LEU A 142 13.55 -14.04 6.23
CA LEU A 142 12.10 -13.78 6.32
C LEU A 142 11.58 -13.62 7.77
N ASP A 143 12.28 -14.18 8.75
CA ASP A 143 11.97 -13.99 10.17
C ASP A 143 12.38 -12.60 10.71
N LYS A 144 13.13 -11.81 9.93
CA LYS A 144 13.58 -10.48 10.39
C LYS A 144 12.44 -9.47 10.35
N PRO A 145 12.38 -8.52 11.31
CA PRO A 145 11.33 -7.50 11.36
C PRO A 145 11.10 -6.69 10.08
N ARG A 146 12.12 -6.56 9.23
CA ARG A 146 12.04 -5.84 7.94
C ARG A 146 11.18 -6.55 6.88
N TYR A 147 10.87 -7.83 7.06
CA TYR A 147 9.98 -8.60 6.20
C TYR A 147 8.63 -8.90 6.84
N ASP A 148 8.41 -8.48 8.10
CA ASP A 148 7.08 -8.46 8.70
C ASP A 148 6.29 -7.28 8.11
N LEU A 149 5.63 -7.52 6.98
CA LEU A 149 4.83 -6.52 6.28
C LEU A 149 3.62 -6.13 7.14
N LYS A 150 2.99 -7.08 7.82
CA LYS A 150 1.86 -6.85 8.72
C LYS A 150 2.22 -5.86 9.83
N ALA A 151 3.35 -6.03 10.50
CA ALA A 151 3.82 -5.08 11.49
C ALA A 151 4.11 -3.70 10.88
N GLN A 152 4.73 -3.65 9.69
CA GLN A 152 4.98 -2.38 9.00
C GLN A 152 3.70 -1.64 8.62
N PHE A 153 2.69 -2.36 8.12
CA PHE A 153 1.37 -1.84 7.81
C PHE A 153 0.67 -1.28 9.05
N ARG A 154 0.67 -2.05 10.14
CA ARG A 154 0.09 -1.63 11.41
C ARG A 154 0.77 -0.36 11.93
N MET A 155 2.10 -0.33 11.92
CA MET A 155 2.87 0.84 12.35
C MET A 155 2.49 2.09 11.55
N GLN A 156 2.31 1.93 10.23
CA GLN A 156 1.87 3.03 9.39
C GLN A 156 0.46 3.50 9.74
N ALA A 157 -0.49 2.58 9.91
CA ALA A 157 -1.87 2.94 10.23
C ALA A 157 -1.90 3.78 11.52
N LEU A 158 -1.14 3.37 12.54
CA LEU A 158 -1.01 4.10 13.80
C LEU A 158 -0.37 5.49 13.60
N LEU A 159 0.71 5.60 12.81
CA LEU A 159 1.32 6.89 12.49
C LEU A 159 0.37 7.82 11.71
N ASN A 160 -0.41 7.27 10.79
CA ASN A 160 -1.43 8.03 10.05
C ASN A 160 -2.54 8.51 10.98
N ARG A 161 -2.98 7.65 11.91
CA ARG A 161 -3.97 7.97 12.94
C ARG A 161 -3.50 9.14 13.81
N LEU A 162 -2.29 9.06 14.32
CA LEU A 162 -1.69 10.11 15.17
C LEU A 162 -1.49 11.42 14.41
N SER A 163 -0.97 11.37 13.19
CA SER A 163 -0.73 12.56 12.38
C SER A 163 -2.02 13.24 11.91
N SER A 164 -3.04 12.46 11.57
CA SER A 164 -4.37 12.99 11.21
C SER A 164 -5.06 13.62 12.43
N ALA A 165 -4.97 13.00 13.61
CA ALA A 165 -5.47 13.60 14.84
C ALA A 165 -4.77 14.94 15.15
N ALA A 166 -3.45 14.99 15.04
CA ALA A 166 -2.67 16.22 15.17
C ALA A 166 -3.09 17.28 14.12
N ALA A 167 -3.36 16.88 12.88
CA ALA A 167 -3.84 17.79 11.85
C ALA A 167 -5.23 18.34 12.17
N THR A 168 -6.16 17.52 12.68
CA THR A 168 -7.50 17.94 13.12
C THR A 168 -7.42 18.99 14.23
N GLU A 169 -6.60 18.76 15.26
CA GLU A 169 -6.39 19.73 16.34
C GLU A 169 -5.76 21.03 15.83
N GLY A 170 -4.76 20.93 14.94
CA GLY A 170 -4.17 22.09 14.28
C GLY A 170 -5.18 22.91 13.49
N ARG A 171 -6.07 22.23 12.75
CA ARG A 171 -7.14 22.86 11.96
C ARG A 171 -8.18 23.54 12.84
N ALA A 172 -8.60 22.90 13.93
CA ALA A 172 -9.49 23.53 14.90
C ALA A 172 -8.85 24.79 15.50
N ALA A 173 -7.56 24.75 15.84
CA ALA A 173 -6.82 25.92 16.32
C ALA A 173 -6.72 27.04 15.27
N TYR A 174 -6.57 26.70 13.98
CA TYR A 174 -6.63 27.65 12.86
C TYR A 174 -8.01 28.34 12.77
N CYS A 175 -9.08 27.55 12.85
CA CYS A 175 -10.46 28.02 12.70
C CYS A 175 -10.95 28.85 13.87
N ARG A 176 -10.58 28.48 15.10
CA ARG A 176 -10.89 29.25 16.31
C ARG A 176 -10.47 30.73 16.23
N ARG A 177 -9.40 31.05 15.49
CA ARG A 177 -8.91 32.42 15.32
C ARG A 177 -9.65 33.22 14.23
N ARG A 178 -10.56 32.59 13.50
CA ARG A 178 -11.25 33.16 12.32
C ARG A 178 -12.76 33.09 12.40
N LEU A 179 -13.30 32.26 13.30
CA LEU A 179 -14.72 32.15 13.55
C LEU A 179 -15.16 33.22 14.55
N GLU A 180 -16.40 33.67 14.41
CA GLU A 180 -17.08 34.48 15.42
C GLU A 180 -17.18 33.72 16.75
N ARG A 181 -17.22 34.46 17.86
CA ARG A 181 -17.12 33.88 19.22
C ARG A 181 -18.10 32.71 19.48
N PRO A 182 -19.39 32.77 19.10
CA PRO A 182 -20.30 31.64 19.30
C PRO A 182 -19.90 30.40 18.50
N ALA A 183 -19.47 30.57 17.24
CA ALA A 183 -19.03 29.47 16.38
C ALA A 183 -17.69 28.88 16.85
N ALA A 184 -16.78 29.72 17.36
CA ALA A 184 -15.53 29.27 17.97
C ALA A 184 -15.79 28.43 19.24
N GLN A 185 -16.75 28.83 20.08
CA GLN A 185 -17.15 28.06 21.27
C GLN A 185 -17.79 26.71 20.91
N ALA A 186 -18.65 26.68 19.88
CA ALA A 186 -19.23 25.44 19.38
C ALA A 186 -18.15 24.48 18.85
N LEU A 187 -17.18 25.00 18.09
CA LEU A 187 -16.05 24.22 17.60
C LEU A 187 -15.19 23.65 18.74
N ASP A 188 -14.88 24.45 19.76
CA ASP A 188 -14.10 23.99 20.92
C ASP A 188 -14.83 22.88 21.71
N ALA A 189 -16.16 22.99 21.84
CA ALA A 189 -16.98 21.95 22.46
C ALA A 189 -16.98 20.65 21.64
N ALA A 190 -17.17 20.74 20.32
CA ALA A 190 -17.12 19.60 19.42
C ALA A 190 -15.74 18.91 19.43
N LEU A 191 -14.66 19.69 19.42
CA LEU A 191 -13.29 19.16 19.51
C LEU A 191 -13.04 18.44 20.84
N THR A 192 -13.49 19.02 21.95
CA THR A 192 -13.32 18.41 23.29
C THR A 192 -14.02 17.06 23.38
N LYS A 193 -15.25 16.98 22.84
CA LYS A 193 -16.00 15.73 22.76
C LYS A 193 -15.25 14.69 21.92
N TRP A 194 -14.84 15.07 20.71
CA TRP A 194 -14.06 14.23 19.80
C TRP A 194 -12.76 13.70 20.44
N GLN A 195 -12.00 14.57 21.12
CA GLN A 195 -10.77 14.17 21.82
C GLN A 195 -11.05 13.15 22.92
N THR A 196 -12.15 13.33 23.67
CA THR A 196 -12.54 12.41 24.74
C THR A 196 -12.91 11.03 24.17
N GLU A 197 -13.69 11.01 23.09
CA GLU A 197 -14.11 9.78 22.41
C GLU A 197 -12.92 8.97 21.86
N HIS A 198 -11.87 9.65 21.38
CA HIS A 198 -10.72 8.99 20.76
C HIS A 198 -9.47 8.90 21.65
N LEU A 199 -9.54 9.37 22.91
CA LEU A 199 -8.38 9.46 23.80
C LEU A 199 -7.68 8.11 23.98
N ALA A 200 -8.44 7.06 24.29
CA ALA A 200 -7.89 5.73 24.55
C ALA A 200 -7.16 5.17 23.32
N GLY A 201 -7.80 5.18 22.14
CA GLY A 201 -7.19 4.67 20.91
C GLY A 201 -5.97 5.49 20.47
N LEU A 202 -5.96 6.80 20.70
CA LEU A 202 -4.77 7.63 20.42
C LEU A 202 -3.63 7.39 21.43
N ALA A 203 -3.94 7.07 22.69
CA ALA A 203 -2.93 6.70 23.69
C ALA A 203 -2.30 5.34 23.35
N GLU A 204 -3.12 4.34 22.97
CA GLU A 204 -2.65 3.04 22.50
C GLU A 204 -1.76 3.17 21.25
N ALA A 205 -2.17 4.00 20.29
CA ALA A 205 -1.38 4.25 19.09
C ALA A 205 -0.02 4.88 19.42
N ARG A 206 0.04 5.85 20.35
CA ARG A 206 1.31 6.42 20.82
C ARG A 206 2.20 5.36 21.47
N ALA A 207 1.64 4.56 22.38
CA ALA A 207 2.39 3.53 23.08
C ALA A 207 2.98 2.48 22.11
N ALA A 208 2.25 2.13 21.05
CA ALA A 208 2.72 1.20 20.03
C ALA A 208 3.79 1.79 19.10
N VAL A 209 3.69 3.09 18.76
CA VAL A 209 4.62 3.76 17.84
C VAL A 209 5.93 4.18 18.53
N ALA A 210 5.87 4.61 19.79
CA ALA A 210 7.00 5.25 20.48
C ALA A 210 8.30 4.42 20.49
N PRO A 211 8.30 3.09 20.76
CA PRO A 211 9.53 2.30 20.76
C PRO A 211 10.21 2.28 19.38
N ARG A 212 9.43 2.05 18.31
CA ARG A 212 9.97 2.03 16.94
C ARG A 212 10.45 3.39 16.48
N TRP A 213 9.80 4.46 16.93
CA TRP A 213 10.22 5.83 16.65
C TRP A 213 11.59 6.13 17.28
N GLN A 214 11.82 5.65 18.51
CA GLN A 214 13.11 5.78 19.20
C GLN A 214 14.20 4.94 18.53
N GLU A 215 13.92 3.68 18.21
CA GLU A 215 14.85 2.77 17.51
C GLU A 215 15.28 3.32 16.14
N ALA A 216 14.39 4.02 15.44
CA ALA A 216 14.69 4.63 14.15
C ALA A 216 15.70 5.79 14.24
N GLY A 217 16.06 6.24 15.44
CA GLY A 217 17.07 7.29 15.65
C GLY A 217 16.68 8.62 15.01
N LEU A 218 15.38 8.91 14.90
CA LEU A 218 14.89 10.13 14.27
C LEU A 218 15.29 11.35 15.10
N ASP A 219 15.69 12.44 14.43
CA ASP A 219 16.22 13.66 15.04
C ASP A 219 15.27 14.37 16.01
N ARG A 220 14.00 13.97 16.06
CA ARG A 220 12.97 14.58 16.89
C ARG A 220 12.12 13.52 17.59
N PRO A 221 11.80 13.70 18.89
CA PRO A 221 10.79 12.90 19.58
C PRO A 221 9.45 12.86 18.84
N LEU A 222 8.70 11.76 18.98
CA LEU A 222 7.38 11.60 18.36
C LEU A 222 6.44 12.77 18.67
N GLU A 223 6.40 13.21 19.94
CA GLU A 223 5.53 14.31 20.37
C GLU A 223 5.94 15.65 19.74
N ASP A 224 7.24 15.91 19.55
CA ASP A 224 7.73 17.11 18.87
C ASP A 224 7.34 17.11 17.40
N TRP A 225 7.38 15.94 16.75
CA TRP A 225 6.91 15.78 15.38
C TRP A 225 5.39 16.00 15.26
N LEU A 226 4.59 15.39 16.14
CA LEU A 226 3.14 15.60 16.18
C LEU A 226 2.79 17.07 16.46
N GLN A 227 3.53 17.73 17.35
CA GLN A 227 3.36 19.16 17.62
C GLN A 227 3.76 20.02 16.41
N GLY A 228 4.78 19.59 15.65
CA GLY A 228 5.14 20.18 14.37
C GLY A 228 3.99 20.17 13.37
N ILE A 229 3.29 19.02 13.25
CA ILE A 229 2.10 18.88 12.39
C ILE A 229 0.99 19.84 12.85
N ARG A 230 0.64 19.81 14.14
CA ARG A 230 -0.38 20.73 14.71
C ARG A 230 -0.08 22.18 14.36
N LYS A 231 1.17 22.61 14.55
CA LYS A 231 1.63 23.98 14.25
C LYS A 231 1.60 24.30 12.75
N ALA A 232 2.03 23.37 11.90
CA ALA A 232 2.04 23.56 10.46
C ALA A 232 0.61 23.78 9.94
N VAL A 233 -0.32 22.90 10.33
CA VAL A 233 -1.74 23.03 9.95
C VAL A 233 -2.37 24.28 10.57
N ALA A 234 -2.08 24.57 11.84
CA ALA A 234 -2.59 25.77 12.50
C ALA A 234 -2.14 27.07 11.79
N ARG A 235 -1.02 27.06 11.06
CA ARG A 235 -0.48 28.20 10.31
C ARG A 235 -0.88 28.20 8.83
N SER A 236 -1.68 27.24 8.38
CA SER A 236 -2.24 27.18 7.02
C SER A 236 -2.87 28.52 6.62
N THR A 237 -2.91 28.82 5.32
CA THR A 237 -3.56 30.01 4.74
C THR A 237 -4.69 29.65 3.79
N LEU A 238 -5.08 28.37 3.73
CA LEU A 238 -6.12 27.92 2.82
C LEU A 238 -7.49 28.48 3.28
N ALA A 239 -8.07 29.34 2.45
CA ALA A 239 -9.40 29.89 2.65
C ALA A 239 -10.44 28.78 2.38
N GLY A 240 -11.26 28.44 3.37
CA GLY A 240 -12.29 27.38 3.27
C GLY A 240 -12.15 26.25 4.30
N GLU A 241 -11.07 26.20 5.08
CA GLU A 241 -10.78 25.07 5.99
C GLU A 241 -11.70 24.93 7.21
N CYS A 242 -12.60 25.89 7.45
CA CYS A 242 -13.44 25.94 8.65
C CYS A 242 -14.90 25.57 8.41
N ALA A 243 -15.37 25.67 7.17
CA ALA A 243 -16.75 25.35 6.83
C ALA A 243 -17.01 23.86 7.11
N GLY A 244 -18.00 23.56 7.94
CA GLY A 244 -18.41 22.20 8.27
C GLY A 244 -17.48 21.42 9.18
N LEU A 245 -16.40 22.01 9.71
CA LEU A 245 -15.48 21.29 10.61
C LEU A 245 -16.15 20.89 11.93
N GLU A 246 -16.90 21.81 12.54
CA GLU A 246 -17.65 21.55 13.78
C GLU A 246 -18.68 20.44 13.58
N THR A 247 -19.43 20.51 12.48
CA THR A 247 -20.44 19.51 12.14
C THR A 247 -19.78 18.16 11.87
N TRP A 248 -18.68 18.11 11.12
CA TRP A 248 -17.93 16.89 10.85
C TRP A 248 -17.42 16.22 12.12
N LEU A 249 -16.83 16.99 13.06
CA LEU A 249 -16.34 16.47 14.35
C LEU A 249 -17.42 15.75 15.16
N SER A 250 -18.68 16.05 14.90
CA SER A 250 -19.83 15.41 15.57
C SER A 250 -20.37 14.18 14.84
N THR A 251 -19.74 13.75 13.74
CA THR A 251 -20.15 12.59 12.94
C THR A 251 -19.24 11.39 13.16
N ALA A 252 -19.75 10.19 12.87
CA ALA A 252 -18.93 8.97 12.83
C ALA A 252 -17.82 9.01 11.76
N ALA A 253 -17.91 9.93 10.80
CA ALA A 253 -16.86 10.12 9.79
C ALA A 253 -15.64 10.87 10.33
N ALA A 254 -15.72 11.46 11.53
CA ALA A 254 -14.58 12.06 12.20
C ALA A 254 -13.72 11.03 12.93
N ASP A 255 -13.43 9.88 12.31
CA ASP A 255 -12.46 8.96 12.86
C ASP A 255 -11.03 9.49 12.64
N PRO A 256 -10.10 9.36 13.61
CA PRO A 256 -8.69 9.70 13.42
C PRO A 256 -7.98 9.02 12.23
N ASP A 257 -8.53 7.95 11.67
CA ASP A 257 -8.02 7.31 10.45
C ASP A 257 -8.48 8.01 9.16
N GLN A 258 -9.45 8.93 9.26
CA GLN A 258 -10.03 9.69 8.17
C GLN A 258 -9.69 11.18 8.32
N PRO A 259 -8.92 11.78 7.38
CA PRO A 259 -8.69 13.22 7.43
C PRO A 259 -9.97 13.98 7.10
N PHE A 260 -10.19 15.10 7.79
CA PHE A 260 -11.21 16.07 7.39
C PHE A 260 -10.98 16.50 5.94
N LYS A 261 -12.03 16.40 5.12
CA LYS A 261 -12.04 16.90 3.74
C LYS A 261 -13.03 18.04 3.66
N VAL A 262 -12.56 19.19 3.20
CA VAL A 262 -13.45 20.30 2.83
C VAL A 262 -14.20 19.83 1.59
N ASN A 263 -15.52 19.74 1.68
CA ASN A 263 -16.33 19.53 0.47
C ASN A 263 -16.21 20.79 -0.40
N PRO A 264 -15.89 20.65 -1.70
CA PRO A 264 -15.78 21.76 -2.62
C PRO A 264 -17.11 22.51 -2.79
#